data_AF-A0A378JMQ7-F1
#
_entry.id   AF-A0A378JMQ7-F1
#
_cell.length_a   1.000
_cell.length_b   1.000
_cell.length_c   1.000
_cell.angle_alpha   90.00
_cell.angle_beta   90.00
_cell.angle_gamma   90.00
#
_symmetry.space_group_name_H-M   'P 1'
#
loop_
_entity.id
_entity.type
_entity.pdbx_description
1 polymer ?
#
loop_
_entity_poly.entity_id
_entity_poly.type
_entity_poly.pdbx_seq_one_letter_code
_entity_poly.pdbx_strand_id
1 'polypeptide(L)'
;MKKYELRFWSETESDSAQQVKKLPKVINSSSSVLEELRPMSESNDIAKNIYTFIFSALKGSNQTIIPLTNFQYAKVIELSVIPKNKDNQLIHLSMYKVCYSESNQRKMNYFFLIDENLEVAGYAHFSYIKEAQYVQLAYPNLNFIAIDTIESKKRESYSLGTVLVQAVFEQSLVEGAEGRLCLFSVNKSGGFYFKLGFTAVDESIFDKLYFEGAKDVDGGIMFLTSDAMTA
;
A
#
# COMPACT_ATOMS: atom_id res chain seq x y z
N MET A 1 23.45 -0.86 7.14
CA MET A 1 22.35 0.12 6.94
C MET A 1 21.79 -0.11 5.55
N LYS A 2 20.53 -0.56 5.40
CA LYS A 2 19.90 -0.75 4.08
C LYS A 2 19.33 0.59 3.62
N LYS A 3 19.85 1.14 2.51
CA LYS A 3 19.25 2.28 1.82
C LYS A 3 17.99 1.78 1.09
N TYR A 4 16.84 2.40 1.33
CA TYR A 4 15.61 2.12 0.61
C TYR A 4 15.65 2.87 -0.73
N GLU A 5 15.37 2.19 -1.84
CA GLU A 5 15.34 2.80 -3.17
C GLU A 5 14.04 2.33 -3.86
N LEU A 6 13.10 3.26 -4.08
CA LEU A 6 11.95 3.02 -4.95
C LEU A 6 12.38 3.39 -6.37
N ARG A 7 12.47 2.39 -7.25
CA ARG A 7 12.86 2.55 -8.65
C ARG A 7 11.62 2.62 -9.50
N PHE A 8 11.10 3.84 -9.67
CA PHE A 8 9.89 4.07 -10.44
C PHE A 8 9.97 3.55 -11.88
N TRP A 9 11.16 3.51 -12.49
CA TRP A 9 11.36 3.07 -13.87
C TRP A 9 12.83 2.61 -14.04
N SER A 10 13.08 1.30 -14.13
CA SER A 10 14.38 0.78 -14.57
C SER A 10 14.21 -0.12 -15.79
N GLU A 11 15.00 0.11 -16.83
CA GLU A 11 14.87 -0.49 -18.17
C GLU A 11 15.18 -2.00 -18.26
N THR A 12 15.59 -2.62 -17.16
CA THR A 12 15.80 -4.07 -17.05
C THR A 12 14.61 -4.71 -16.35
N GLU A 13 13.57 -5.09 -17.09
CA GLU A 13 12.30 -5.47 -16.49
C GLU A 13 12.04 -6.99 -16.51
N SER A 14 11.81 -7.57 -15.32
CA SER A 14 11.06 -8.82 -15.16
C SER A 14 9.61 -8.64 -15.60
N ASP A 15 8.89 -9.73 -15.92
CA ASP A 15 7.50 -9.67 -16.41
C ASP A 15 6.53 -8.92 -15.47
N SER A 16 6.83 -8.89 -14.16
CA SER A 16 6.14 -8.06 -13.17
C SER A 16 6.23 -6.55 -13.46
N ALA A 17 7.35 -6.05 -14.00
CA ALA A 17 7.50 -4.65 -14.38
C ALA A 17 6.77 -4.30 -15.69
N GLN A 18 6.47 -5.28 -16.57
CA GLN A 18 5.62 -5.06 -17.74
C GLN A 18 4.15 -4.77 -17.37
N GLN A 19 3.70 -5.14 -16.19
CA GLN A 19 2.31 -4.94 -15.75
C GLN A 19 2.07 -3.53 -15.21
N VAL A 20 3.10 -2.90 -14.62
CA VAL A 20 3.09 -1.48 -14.25
C VAL A 20 2.86 -0.61 -15.49
N LYS A 21 3.37 -1.02 -16.66
CA LYS A 21 3.13 -0.32 -17.94
C LYS A 21 1.66 -0.29 -18.39
N LYS A 22 0.79 -1.13 -17.81
CA LYS A 22 -0.66 -1.13 -18.08
C LYS A 22 -1.46 -0.31 -17.08
N LEU A 23 -0.85 0.18 -16.00
CA LEU A 23 -1.56 1.00 -15.02
C LEU A 23 -1.89 2.38 -15.62
N PRO A 24 -3.03 2.99 -15.24
CA PRO A 24 -3.36 4.33 -15.69
C PRO A 24 -2.23 5.32 -15.42
N LYS A 25 -1.82 6.07 -16.44
CA LYS A 25 -0.80 7.13 -16.31
C LYS A 25 -1.38 8.30 -15.53
N VAL A 26 -1.25 8.25 -14.20
CA VAL A 26 -1.80 9.25 -13.26
C VAL A 26 -0.72 10.15 -12.66
N ILE A 27 0.54 9.71 -12.65
CA ILE A 27 1.68 10.51 -12.18
C ILE A 27 2.20 11.33 -13.36
N ASN A 28 2.28 12.64 -13.17
CA ASN A 28 2.85 13.57 -14.15
C ASN A 28 4.38 13.67 -14.01
N SER A 29 4.85 13.82 -12.77
CA SER A 29 6.28 13.81 -12.44
C SER A 29 6.50 13.19 -11.06
N SER A 30 7.68 12.62 -10.84
CA SER A 30 8.10 12.08 -9.56
C SER A 30 9.60 12.26 -9.36
N SER A 31 10.02 12.47 -8.11
CA SER A 31 11.41 12.60 -7.69
C SER A 31 11.59 11.87 -6.35
N SER A 32 12.62 11.03 -6.25
CA SER A 32 12.94 10.33 -5.00
C SER A 32 13.72 11.25 -4.06
N VAL A 33 13.27 11.37 -2.81
CA VAL A 33 13.87 12.27 -1.80
C VAL A 33 14.67 11.51 -0.73
N LEU A 34 14.46 10.19 -0.60
CA LEU A 34 15.25 9.26 0.22
C LEU A 34 15.74 9.81 1.57
N GLU A 35 14.84 10.40 2.35
CA GLU A 35 15.15 10.77 3.73
C GLU A 35 15.34 9.52 4.59
N GLU A 36 16.13 9.64 5.66
CA GLU A 36 16.28 8.58 6.65
C GLU A 36 15.01 8.45 7.51
N LEU A 37 14.66 7.21 7.86
CA LEU A 37 13.59 6.95 8.82
C LEU A 37 13.96 7.54 10.18
N ARG A 38 13.10 8.43 10.66
CA ARG A 38 13.23 9.07 11.98
C ARG A 38 11.98 8.81 12.82
N PRO A 39 12.09 8.83 14.15
CA PRO A 39 10.91 8.75 15.02
C PRO A 39 9.93 9.89 14.73
N MET A 40 8.64 9.61 14.80
CA MET A 40 7.63 10.66 14.83
C MET A 40 7.73 11.46 16.13
N SER A 41 7.40 12.74 16.07
CA SER A 41 7.35 13.62 17.25
C SER A 41 6.14 14.54 17.19
N GLU A 42 5.60 14.88 18.36
CA GLU A 42 4.55 15.88 18.50
C GLU A 42 5.03 17.29 18.12
N SER A 43 6.34 17.56 18.05
CA SER A 43 6.82 18.85 17.57
C SER A 43 6.72 19.01 16.04
N ASN A 44 6.38 17.95 15.31
CA ASN A 44 6.30 17.94 13.85
C ASN A 44 4.84 17.81 13.39
N ASP A 45 4.36 18.81 12.65
CA ASP A 45 2.95 18.87 12.22
C ASP A 45 2.58 17.75 11.25
N ILE A 46 3.49 17.35 10.36
CA ILE A 46 3.25 16.23 9.44
C ILE A 46 3.11 14.92 10.23
N ALA A 47 3.99 14.68 11.19
CA ALA A 47 3.94 13.49 12.03
C ALA A 47 2.64 13.42 12.84
N LYS A 48 2.20 14.55 13.43
CA LYS A 48 0.90 14.67 14.11
C LYS A 48 -0.28 14.37 13.19
N ASN A 49 -0.29 14.97 12.00
CA ASN A 49 -1.36 14.79 11.02
C ASN A 49 -1.46 13.33 10.61
N ILE A 50 -0.34 12.69 10.25
CA ILE A 50 -0.28 11.26 9.94
C ILE A 50 -0.80 10.41 11.10
N TYR A 51 -0.30 10.66 12.31
CA TYR A 51 -0.66 9.85 13.47
C TYR A 51 -2.15 9.94 13.83
N THR A 52 -2.80 11.07 13.58
CA THR A 52 -4.24 11.21 13.82
C THR A 52 -5.07 10.22 12.99
N PHE A 53 -4.65 9.91 11.76
CA PHE A 53 -5.29 8.88 10.94
C PHE A 53 -5.04 7.48 11.47
N ILE A 54 -3.78 7.17 11.77
CA ILE A 54 -3.39 5.87 12.33
C ILE A 54 -4.16 5.62 13.63
N PHE A 55 -4.13 6.58 14.54
CA PHE A 55 -4.84 6.51 15.81
C PHE A 55 -6.35 6.29 15.63
N SER A 56 -6.98 6.96 14.67
CA SER A 56 -8.42 6.79 14.39
C SER A 56 -8.73 5.37 13.91
N ALA A 57 -7.89 4.79 13.05
CA ALA A 57 -8.02 3.41 12.59
C ALA A 57 -7.81 2.40 13.75
N LEU A 58 -6.78 2.62 14.58
CA LEU A 58 -6.49 1.76 15.74
C LEU A 58 -7.62 1.79 16.77
N LYS A 59 -8.16 2.98 17.07
CA LYS A 59 -9.25 3.14 18.04
C LYS A 59 -10.52 2.38 17.65
N GLY A 60 -10.81 2.26 16.36
CA GLY A 60 -11.94 1.48 15.85
C GLY A 60 -11.79 -0.03 16.00
N SER A 61 -10.59 -0.52 16.31
CA SER A 61 -10.23 -1.95 16.29
C SER A 61 -10.03 -2.59 17.67
N ASN A 62 -10.36 -1.90 18.77
CA ASN A 62 -10.07 -2.31 20.15
C ASN A 62 -8.58 -2.65 20.41
N GLN A 63 -7.67 -2.18 19.55
CA GLN A 63 -6.24 -2.39 19.72
C GLN A 63 -5.67 -1.45 20.77
N THR A 64 -4.58 -1.88 21.41
CA THR A 64 -3.79 -1.03 22.31
C THR A 64 -3.33 0.22 21.56
N ILE A 65 -3.52 1.38 22.18
CA ILE A 65 -3.05 2.65 21.62
C ILE A 65 -1.52 2.60 21.56
N ILE A 66 -0.98 2.59 20.35
CA ILE A 66 0.46 2.63 20.11
C ILE A 66 0.91 4.10 20.17
N PRO A 67 1.84 4.49 21.07
CA PRO A 67 2.33 5.86 21.15
C PRO A 67 2.92 6.36 19.84
N LEU A 68 2.70 7.63 19.51
CA LEU A 68 3.21 8.29 18.30
C LEU A 68 4.72 8.09 18.11
N THR A 69 5.51 8.20 19.18
CA THR A 69 6.98 8.08 19.14
C THR A 69 7.49 6.70 18.73
N ASN A 70 6.63 5.67 18.79
CA ASN A 70 6.99 4.32 18.37
C ASN A 70 6.92 4.15 16.84
N PHE A 71 6.27 5.08 16.15
CA PHE A 71 6.26 5.11 14.69
C PHE A 71 7.51 5.81 14.17
N GLN A 72 8.07 5.26 13.10
CA GLN A 72 9.10 5.89 12.30
C GLN A 72 8.52 6.35 10.97
N TYR A 73 9.04 7.44 10.43
CA TYR A 73 8.62 7.98 9.15
C TYR A 73 9.77 8.63 8.39
N ALA A 74 9.65 8.64 7.06
CA ALA A 74 10.55 9.33 6.15
C ALA A 74 9.78 9.80 4.93
N LYS A 75 10.14 10.98 4.43
CA LYS A 75 9.72 11.38 3.08
C LYS A 75 10.51 10.57 2.08
N VAL A 76 9.81 9.84 1.22
CA VAL A 76 10.43 8.97 0.23
C VAL A 76 10.39 9.59 -1.16
N ILE A 77 9.32 10.30 -1.49
CA ILE A 77 9.01 10.73 -2.87
C ILE A 77 8.33 12.10 -2.85
N GLU A 78 8.63 12.92 -3.83
CA GLU A 78 7.81 14.05 -4.28
C GLU A 78 7.20 13.71 -5.63
N LEU A 79 5.93 14.03 -5.83
CA LEU A 79 5.25 13.77 -7.10
C LEU A 79 4.18 14.81 -7.43
N SER A 80 3.83 14.89 -8.70
CA SER A 80 2.63 15.58 -9.16
C SER A 80 1.66 14.61 -9.83
N VAL A 81 0.36 14.79 -9.58
CA VAL A 81 -0.68 13.89 -10.08
C VAL A 81 -1.60 14.61 -11.06
N ILE A 82 -1.87 13.95 -12.20
CA ILE A 82 -2.78 14.40 -13.23
C ILE A 82 -4.22 14.32 -12.69
N PRO A 83 -5.00 15.40 -12.80
CA PRO A 83 -6.40 15.37 -12.39
C PRO A 83 -7.26 14.49 -13.30
N LYS A 84 -8.35 13.96 -12.76
CA LYS A 84 -9.36 13.22 -13.53
C LYS A 84 -10.14 14.11 -14.49
N ASN A 85 -10.38 15.35 -14.08
CA ASN A 85 -11.13 16.36 -14.83
C ASN A 85 -10.19 17.47 -15.29
N LYS A 86 -10.39 17.97 -16.51
CA LYS A 86 -9.53 18.99 -17.13
C LYS A 86 -9.56 20.34 -16.41
N ASP A 87 -10.59 20.60 -15.63
CA ASP A 87 -10.78 21.88 -14.91
C ASP A 87 -9.94 21.97 -13.63
N ASN A 88 -9.43 20.84 -13.15
CA ASN A 88 -8.55 20.80 -11.99
C ASN A 88 -7.10 21.03 -12.41
N GLN A 89 -6.29 21.59 -11.51
CA GLN A 89 -4.85 21.71 -11.71
C GLN A 89 -4.12 20.43 -11.29
N LEU A 90 -2.83 20.35 -11.61
CA LEU A 90 -1.97 19.32 -11.02
C LEU A 90 -1.95 19.50 -9.50
N ILE A 91 -1.91 18.39 -8.77
CA ILE A 91 -1.66 18.42 -7.33
C ILE A 91 -0.25 17.96 -7.04
N HIS A 92 0.48 18.74 -6.24
CA HIS A 92 1.80 18.39 -5.72
C HIS A 92 1.65 17.65 -4.39
N LEU A 93 2.36 16.54 -4.26
CA LEU A 93 2.28 15.65 -3.10
C LEU A 93 3.68 15.20 -2.66
N SER A 94 3.85 15.05 -1.36
CA SER A 94 4.96 14.33 -0.75
C SER A 94 4.46 12.98 -0.24
N MET A 95 5.12 11.89 -0.61
CA MET A 95 4.84 10.57 -0.06
C MET A 95 5.76 10.30 1.13
N TYR A 96 5.15 9.89 2.23
CA TYR A 96 5.83 9.46 3.43
C TYR A 96 5.66 7.95 3.62
N LYS A 97 6.77 7.25 3.84
CA LYS A 97 6.76 5.88 4.36
C LYS A 97 6.69 5.96 5.87
N VAL A 98 5.78 5.20 6.47
CA VAL A 98 5.64 5.09 7.91
C VAL A 98 5.72 3.61 8.28
N CYS A 99 6.47 3.29 9.33
CA CYS A 99 6.55 1.93 9.84
C CYS A 99 6.50 1.91 11.36
N TYR A 100 5.84 0.89 11.89
CA TYR A 100 5.91 0.50 13.28
C TYR A 100 6.25 -0.99 13.35
N SER A 101 7.20 -1.32 14.21
CA SER A 101 7.65 -2.69 14.44
C SER A 101 8.04 -2.84 15.90
N GLU A 102 7.31 -3.68 16.62
CA GLU A 102 7.68 -4.14 17.96
C GLU A 102 7.81 -5.66 17.94
N SER A 103 8.71 -6.21 18.76
CA SER A 103 9.14 -7.62 18.69
C SER A 103 7.99 -8.64 18.79
N ASN A 104 6.86 -8.25 19.38
CA ASN A 104 5.71 -9.12 19.62
C ASN A 104 4.39 -8.59 19.00
N GLN A 105 4.45 -7.57 18.13
CA GLN A 105 3.25 -7.02 17.48
C GLN A 105 3.35 -7.12 15.95
N ARG A 106 2.17 -7.16 15.31
CA ARG A 106 2.07 -7.11 13.84
C ARG A 106 2.70 -5.82 13.35
N LYS A 107 3.71 -5.93 12.48
CA LYS A 107 4.35 -4.78 11.84
C LYS A 107 3.32 -4.02 11.03
N MET A 108 3.24 -2.71 11.22
CA MET A 108 2.36 -1.85 10.47
C MET A 108 3.19 -1.03 9.49
N ASN A 109 2.78 -0.98 8.23
CA ASN A 109 3.43 -0.19 7.21
C ASN A 109 2.40 0.67 6.49
N TYR A 110 2.74 1.93 6.28
CA TYR A 110 1.88 2.85 5.57
C TYR A 110 2.65 3.65 4.53
N PHE A 111 1.93 4.04 3.50
CA PHE A 111 2.28 5.18 2.66
C PHE A 111 1.23 6.27 2.86
N PHE A 112 1.67 7.49 3.14
CA PHE A 112 0.82 8.67 3.24
C PHE A 112 1.17 9.65 2.12
N LEU A 113 0.15 10.14 1.40
CA LEU A 113 0.26 11.25 0.47
C LEU A 113 -0.13 12.53 1.21
N ILE A 114 0.82 13.46 1.33
CA ILE A 114 0.66 14.75 2.00
C ILE A 114 0.69 15.85 0.94
N ASP A 115 -0.29 16.75 0.94
CA ASP A 115 -0.32 17.88 0.01
C ASP A 115 0.49 19.09 0.51
N GLU A 116 0.54 20.13 -0.31
CA GLU A 116 1.27 21.38 -0.01
C GLU A 116 0.75 22.12 1.22
N ASN A 117 -0.49 21.87 1.64
CA ASN A 117 -1.07 22.42 2.87
C ASN A 117 -0.78 21.54 4.10
N LEU A 118 0.11 20.54 3.95
CA LEU A 118 0.45 19.55 4.97
C LEU A 118 -0.72 18.65 5.38
N GLU A 119 -1.76 18.56 4.54
CA GLU A 119 -2.91 17.70 4.78
C GLU A 119 -2.73 16.31 4.16
N VAL A 120 -3.26 15.29 4.83
CA VAL A 120 -3.30 13.93 4.29
C VAL A 120 -4.34 13.85 3.16
N ALA A 121 -3.86 13.72 1.93
CA ALA A 121 -4.67 13.56 0.73
C ALA A 121 -5.14 12.10 0.52
N GLY A 122 -4.35 11.13 1.00
CA GLY A 122 -4.68 9.71 0.96
C GLY A 122 -3.62 8.85 1.65
N TYR A 123 -3.93 7.60 1.93
CA TYR A 123 -2.99 6.65 2.52
C TYR A 123 -3.28 5.21 2.13
N ALA A 124 -2.25 4.37 2.21
CA ALA A 124 -2.34 2.92 2.15
C ALA A 124 -1.78 2.32 3.43
N HIS A 125 -2.48 1.34 4.00
CA HIS A 125 -1.98 0.45 5.06
C HIS A 125 -1.71 -0.92 4.44
N PHE A 126 -0.55 -1.49 4.73
CA PHE A 126 -0.17 -2.79 4.21
C PHE A 126 0.74 -3.56 5.17
N SER A 127 0.72 -4.87 4.99
CA SER A 127 1.42 -5.85 5.83
C SER A 127 2.25 -6.78 4.97
N TYR A 128 3.45 -7.11 5.42
CA TYR A 128 4.25 -8.16 4.79
C TYR A 128 3.72 -9.52 5.22
N ILE A 129 3.26 -10.29 4.25
CA ILE A 129 2.90 -11.68 4.44
C ILE A 129 4.09 -12.53 4.03
N LYS A 130 4.86 -12.93 5.03
CA LYS A 130 5.89 -13.97 4.89
C LYS A 130 5.36 -15.34 5.33
N GLU A 131 4.36 -15.35 6.22
CA GLU A 131 3.96 -16.55 6.97
C GLU A 131 2.46 -16.61 7.29
N ALA A 132 1.59 -15.97 6.50
CA ALA A 132 0.15 -16.21 6.70
C ALA A 132 -0.15 -17.66 6.30
N GLN A 133 -0.54 -18.47 7.28
CA GLN A 133 -0.72 -19.92 7.16
C GLN A 133 -1.54 -20.31 5.92
N TYR A 134 -2.60 -19.56 5.63
CA TYR A 134 -3.48 -19.81 4.49
C TYR A 134 -2.84 -19.46 3.14
N VAL A 135 -2.10 -18.35 3.05
CA VAL A 135 -1.35 -17.99 1.84
C VAL A 135 -0.21 -18.99 1.60
N GLN A 136 0.44 -19.51 2.66
CA GLN A 136 1.45 -20.56 2.55
C GLN A 136 0.87 -21.89 2.02
N LEU A 137 -0.37 -22.24 2.37
CA LEU A 137 -1.03 -23.45 1.86
C LEU A 137 -1.31 -23.37 0.36
N ALA A 138 -1.75 -22.21 -0.13
CA ALA A 138 -2.04 -22.01 -1.55
C ALA A 138 -0.78 -21.73 -2.38
N TYR A 139 0.20 -21.03 -1.80
CA TYR A 139 1.41 -20.57 -2.47
C TYR A 139 2.64 -20.80 -1.59
N PRO A 140 3.10 -22.06 -1.46
CA PRO A 140 4.21 -22.38 -0.59
C PRO A 140 5.49 -21.70 -1.09
N ASN A 141 6.25 -21.11 -0.16
CA ASN A 141 7.52 -20.41 -0.42
C ASN A 141 7.40 -19.06 -1.17
N LEU A 142 6.19 -18.52 -1.32
CA LEU A 142 5.97 -17.24 -1.97
C LEU A 142 5.74 -16.11 -0.95
N ASN A 143 6.41 -14.96 -1.14
CA ASN A 143 6.23 -13.76 -0.32
C ASN A 143 5.17 -12.85 -0.96
N PHE A 144 4.34 -12.22 -0.12
CA PHE A 144 3.31 -11.28 -0.57
C PHE A 144 3.31 -10.02 0.29
N ILE A 145 2.82 -8.91 -0.28
CA ILE A 145 2.34 -7.77 0.51
C ILE A 145 0.82 -7.76 0.48
N ALA A 146 0.19 -7.78 1.66
CA ALA A 146 -1.24 -7.54 1.78
C ALA A 146 -1.52 -6.05 1.90
N ILE A 147 -2.34 -5.51 1.00
CA ILE A 147 -2.97 -4.21 1.16
C ILE A 147 -4.16 -4.40 2.09
N ASP A 148 -4.05 -3.84 3.31
CA ASP A 148 -5.11 -3.88 4.32
C ASP A 148 -6.14 -2.77 4.05
N THR A 149 -5.70 -1.58 3.64
CA THR A 149 -6.60 -0.44 3.37
C THR A 149 -5.98 0.54 2.38
N ILE A 150 -6.81 1.13 1.51
CA ILE A 150 -6.47 2.30 0.70
C ILE A 150 -7.59 3.32 0.81
N GLU A 151 -7.24 4.55 1.18
CA GLU A 151 -8.17 5.67 1.25
C GLU A 151 -7.63 6.92 0.55
N SER A 152 -8.53 7.69 -0.03
CA SER A 152 -8.22 8.93 -0.74
C SER A 152 -9.31 9.96 -0.47
N LYS A 153 -8.95 11.08 0.15
CA LYS A 153 -9.88 12.20 0.41
C LYS A 153 -10.24 12.96 -0.86
N LYS A 154 -9.33 13.03 -1.84
CA LYS A 154 -9.55 13.74 -3.11
C LYS A 154 -9.97 12.81 -4.26
N ARG A 155 -10.72 11.74 -3.95
CA ARG A 155 -11.05 10.64 -4.89
C ARG A 155 -11.86 11.07 -6.11
N GLU A 156 -12.61 12.16 -6.01
CA GLU A 156 -13.41 12.70 -7.13
C GLU A 156 -12.55 13.46 -8.13
N SER A 157 -11.53 14.15 -7.63
CA SER A 157 -10.65 15.01 -8.43
C SER A 157 -9.39 14.29 -8.94
N TYR A 158 -8.88 13.32 -8.19
CA TYR A 158 -7.60 12.65 -8.47
C TYR A 158 -7.67 11.14 -8.25
N SER A 159 -6.82 10.39 -8.96
CA SER A 159 -6.70 8.94 -8.86
C SER A 159 -5.67 8.51 -7.81
N LEU A 160 -5.71 9.08 -6.60
CA LEU A 160 -4.68 8.86 -5.58
C LEU A 160 -4.61 7.40 -5.10
N GLY A 161 -5.72 6.66 -5.15
CA GLY A 161 -5.71 5.22 -4.87
C GLY A 161 -4.80 4.45 -5.82
N THR A 162 -4.76 4.81 -7.11
CA THR A 162 -3.85 4.17 -8.08
C THR A 162 -2.39 4.45 -7.76
N VAL A 163 -2.07 5.69 -7.37
CA VAL A 163 -0.71 6.08 -6.94
C VAL A 163 -0.27 5.26 -5.72
N LEU A 164 -1.18 5.05 -4.77
CA LEU A 164 -0.90 4.27 -3.56
C LEU A 164 -0.70 2.78 -3.88
N VAL A 165 -1.52 2.19 -4.76
CA VAL A 165 -1.32 0.81 -5.24
C VAL A 165 0.06 0.66 -5.92
N GLN A 166 0.43 1.61 -6.78
CA GLN A 166 1.74 1.63 -7.44
C GLN A 166 2.88 1.66 -6.43
N ALA A 167 2.80 2.50 -5.41
CA ALA A 167 3.81 2.57 -4.36
C ALA A 167 3.96 1.25 -3.58
N VAL A 168 2.84 0.59 -3.26
CA VAL A 168 2.88 -0.72 -2.59
C VAL A 168 3.43 -1.81 -3.52
N PHE A 169 3.10 -1.75 -4.81
CA PHE A 169 3.66 -2.66 -5.82
C PHE A 169 5.18 -2.55 -5.90
N GLU A 170 5.71 -1.34 -6.01
CA GLU A 170 7.17 -1.13 -6.01
C GLU A 170 7.82 -1.58 -4.71
N GLN A 171 7.18 -1.31 -3.56
CA GLN A 171 7.65 -1.81 -2.28
C GLN A 171 7.71 -3.35 -2.25
N SER A 172 6.81 -4.04 -2.94
CA SER A 172 6.85 -5.51 -3.06
C SER A 172 8.02 -6.01 -3.89
N LEU A 173 8.44 -5.29 -4.93
CA LEU A 173 9.64 -5.62 -5.71
C LEU A 173 10.90 -5.51 -4.84
N VAL A 174 10.99 -4.46 -4.02
CA VAL A 174 12.13 -4.22 -3.13
C VAL A 174 12.24 -5.26 -2.01
N GLU A 175 11.12 -5.79 -1.55
CA GLU A 175 11.04 -6.68 -0.38
C GLU A 175 11.04 -8.18 -0.76
N GLY A 176 11.34 -8.50 -2.02
CA GLY A 176 11.42 -9.88 -2.50
C GLY A 176 10.06 -10.59 -2.61
N ALA A 177 9.00 -9.81 -2.77
CA ALA A 177 7.67 -10.29 -3.14
C ALA A 177 7.41 -10.15 -4.65
N GLU A 178 8.36 -9.64 -5.43
CA GLU A 178 8.35 -9.72 -6.91
C GLU A 178 7.09 -9.15 -7.59
N GLY A 179 6.41 -8.18 -6.98
CA GLY A 179 5.18 -7.59 -7.52
C GLY A 179 3.90 -8.23 -6.96
N ARG A 180 4.03 -9.27 -6.12
CA ARG A 180 2.89 -10.01 -5.57
C ARG A 180 2.21 -9.21 -4.46
N LEU A 181 1.05 -8.68 -4.80
CA LEU A 181 0.14 -8.05 -3.85
C LEU A 181 -1.11 -8.91 -3.67
N CYS A 182 -1.62 -8.93 -2.44
CA CYS A 182 -2.95 -9.43 -2.15
C CYS A 182 -3.78 -8.38 -1.42
N LEU A 183 -5.09 -8.50 -1.46
CA LEU A 183 -6.02 -7.66 -0.70
C LEU A 183 -7.23 -8.47 -0.27
N PHE A 184 -7.78 -8.15 0.90
CA PHE A 184 -8.99 -8.75 1.44
C PHE A 184 -10.12 -7.72 1.30
N SER A 185 -10.88 -7.74 0.20
CA SER A 185 -11.89 -6.70 -0.08
C SER A 185 -13.31 -7.16 0.23
N VAL A 186 -13.90 -6.57 1.27
CA VAL A 186 -15.25 -6.88 1.76
C VAL A 186 -16.38 -6.19 0.97
N ASN A 187 -16.10 -5.11 0.24
CA ASN A 187 -17.20 -4.30 -0.34
C ASN A 187 -16.81 -3.48 -1.57
N LYS A 188 -17.67 -3.57 -2.59
CA LYS A 188 -17.95 -2.67 -3.76
C LYS A 188 -16.78 -2.07 -4.57
N SER A 189 -15.54 -2.28 -4.19
CA SER A 189 -14.35 -1.70 -4.82
C SER A 189 -13.61 -2.68 -5.73
N GLY A 190 -14.13 -3.90 -5.91
CA GLY A 190 -13.55 -4.88 -6.83
C GLY A 190 -13.31 -4.30 -8.23
N GLY A 191 -14.26 -3.52 -8.76
CA GLY A 191 -14.09 -2.84 -10.05
C GLY A 191 -12.92 -1.84 -10.12
N PHE A 192 -12.49 -1.25 -9.00
CA PHE A 192 -11.28 -0.43 -8.96
C PHE A 192 -10.04 -1.31 -9.07
N TYR A 193 -9.95 -2.38 -8.28
CA TYR A 193 -8.79 -3.29 -8.30
C TYR A 193 -8.69 -4.10 -9.60
N PHE A 194 -9.80 -4.57 -10.17
CA PHE A 194 -9.82 -5.22 -11.49
C PHE A 194 -9.27 -4.32 -12.60
N LYS A 195 -9.59 -3.02 -12.58
CA LYS A 195 -9.03 -2.04 -13.53
C LYS A 195 -7.52 -1.85 -13.38
N LEU A 196 -6.97 -2.18 -12.21
CA LEU A 196 -5.54 -2.16 -11.94
C LEU A 196 -4.87 -3.53 -12.17
N GLY A 197 -5.60 -4.50 -12.73
CA GLY A 197 -5.06 -5.82 -13.08
C GLY A 197 -5.10 -6.86 -11.96
N PHE A 198 -5.78 -6.56 -10.84
CA PHE A 198 -6.01 -7.56 -9.81
C PHE A 198 -7.05 -8.57 -10.28
N THR A 199 -6.84 -9.85 -9.97
CA THR A 199 -7.73 -10.96 -10.31
C THR A 199 -8.21 -11.64 -9.04
N ALA A 200 -9.50 -11.95 -8.95
CA ALA A 200 -10.02 -12.76 -7.86
C ALA A 200 -9.38 -14.16 -7.88
N VAL A 201 -9.15 -14.74 -6.71
CA VAL A 201 -8.77 -16.15 -6.60
C VAL A 201 -9.96 -17.02 -6.98
N ASP A 202 -9.66 -18.22 -7.48
CA ASP A 202 -10.63 -19.31 -7.59
C ASP A 202 -11.40 -19.51 -6.27
N GLU A 203 -12.72 -19.68 -6.39
CA GLU A 203 -13.67 -19.88 -5.28
C GLU A 203 -13.24 -21.02 -4.35
N SER A 204 -12.67 -22.10 -4.89
CA SER A 204 -12.18 -23.25 -4.12
C SER A 204 -10.95 -22.95 -3.25
N ILE A 205 -10.13 -21.98 -3.65
CA ILE A 205 -9.00 -21.49 -2.86
C ILE A 205 -9.52 -20.52 -1.80
N PHE A 206 -10.46 -19.64 -2.15
CA PHE A 206 -11.12 -18.75 -1.18
C PHE A 206 -11.74 -19.54 -0.02
N ASP A 207 -12.49 -20.60 -0.30
CA ASP A 207 -13.14 -21.44 0.72
C ASP A 207 -12.12 -22.06 1.70
N LYS A 208 -10.98 -22.56 1.20
CA LYS A 208 -9.91 -23.09 2.06
C LYS A 208 -9.29 -22.01 2.96
N LEU A 209 -9.10 -20.81 2.43
CA LEU A 209 -8.55 -19.68 3.18
C LEU A 209 -9.56 -19.11 4.20
N TYR A 210 -10.87 -19.20 3.91
CA TYR A 210 -11.97 -18.64 4.71
C TYR A 210 -12.43 -19.58 5.84
N PHE A 211 -12.66 -20.86 5.55
CA PHE A 211 -13.27 -21.79 6.50
C PHE A 211 -12.29 -22.40 7.51
N GLU A 212 -10.98 -22.43 7.22
CA GLU A 212 -9.99 -23.11 8.07
C GLU A 212 -9.32 -22.21 9.12
N GLY A 213 -9.74 -20.93 9.30
CA GLY A 213 -9.53 -20.24 10.58
C GLY A 213 -9.37 -18.71 10.62
N ALA A 214 -10.36 -17.97 10.13
CA ALA A 214 -10.73 -16.70 10.77
C ALA A 214 -12.20 -16.38 10.51
N LYS A 215 -13.03 -16.44 11.57
CA LYS A 215 -14.39 -15.88 11.55
C LYS A 215 -14.27 -14.35 11.42
N ASP A 216 -15.07 -13.79 10.50
CA ASP A 216 -15.25 -12.36 10.19
C ASP A 216 -14.44 -11.77 9.01
N VAL A 217 -14.49 -12.40 7.82
CA VAL A 217 -14.11 -11.70 6.58
C VAL A 217 -15.06 -12.06 5.42
N ASP A 218 -16.10 -11.26 5.21
CA ASP A 218 -16.74 -11.18 3.89
C ASP A 218 -15.70 -10.60 2.91
N GLY A 219 -15.39 -11.18 1.75
CA GLY A 219 -14.63 -10.49 0.70
C GLY A 219 -13.54 -11.28 -0.07
N GLY A 220 -13.65 -11.33 -1.40
CA GLY A 220 -12.73 -12.05 -2.29
C GLY A 220 -11.29 -11.55 -2.21
N ILE A 221 -10.36 -12.49 -2.11
CA ILE A 221 -8.92 -12.22 -2.19
C ILE A 221 -8.57 -11.90 -3.64
N MET A 222 -7.79 -10.84 -3.89
CA MET A 222 -7.36 -10.50 -5.25
C MET A 222 -5.83 -10.49 -5.37
N PHE A 223 -5.30 -11.20 -6.37
CA PHE A 223 -3.88 -11.30 -6.69
C PHE A 223 -3.49 -10.43 -7.88
N LEU A 224 -2.22 -10.06 -7.96
CA LEU A 224 -1.62 -9.60 -9.20
C LEU A 224 -1.02 -10.77 -9.99
N THR A 225 -1.79 -11.19 -10.99
CA THR A 225 -1.44 -11.82 -12.28
C THR A 225 -1.26 -13.33 -12.39
N SER A 226 -1.65 -13.83 -13.57
CA SER A 226 -1.58 -15.23 -14.02
C SER A 226 -0.16 -15.80 -13.93
N ASP A 227 0.86 -14.98 -14.22
CA ASP A 227 2.26 -15.42 -14.26
C ASP A 227 2.83 -15.67 -12.85
N ALA A 228 2.36 -14.92 -11.84
CA ALA A 228 2.70 -15.15 -10.43
C ALA A 228 2.07 -16.42 -9.86
N MET A 229 1.06 -16.98 -10.53
CA MET A 229 0.44 -18.27 -10.20
C MET A 229 1.09 -19.44 -10.96
N THR A 230 1.92 -19.18 -11.97
CA THR A 230 2.59 -20.23 -12.79
C THR A 230 4.07 -20.41 -12.51
N ALA A 231 4.65 -19.68 -11.55
CA ALA A 231 6.05 -19.82 -11.11
C ALA A 231 6.21 -20.84 -9.98
#